data_AF-A0A128A1Y6-F1
#
_entry.id   AF-A0A128A1Y6-F1
#
_cell.length_a   1.000
_cell.length_b   1.000
_cell.length_c   1.000
_cell.angle_alpha   90.00
_cell.angle_beta   90.00
_cell.angle_gamma   90.00
#
_symmetry.space_group_name_H-M   'P 1'
#
loop_
_entity.id
_entity.type
_entity.pdbx_description
1 polymer ?
#
loop_
_entity_poly.entity_id
_entity_poly.type
_entity_poly.pdbx_seq_one_letter_code
_entity_poly.pdbx_strand_id
1 'polypeptide(L)' 'MSETYVVRFNIEGGKYVDIHLNAEKFNEMSEFCDQVFPDKEWETKLVKNT' A
#
# COMPACT_ATOMS: atom_id res chain seq x y z
N MET A 1 17.03 10.09 6.86
CA MET A 1 15.60 10.00 7.20
C MET A 1 14.99 9.06 6.19
N SER A 2 14.46 7.90 6.61
CA SER A 2 13.92 6.89 5.69
C SER A 2 12.39 6.91 5.78
N GLU A 3 11.74 7.21 4.65
CA GLU A 3 10.28 7.20 4.53
C GLU A 3 9.81 5.83 4.06
N THR A 4 8.87 5.22 4.80
CA THR A 4 8.30 3.91 4.45
C THR A 4 6.82 4.08 4.12
N TYR A 5 6.42 3.61 2.96
CA TYR A 5 5.04 3.57 2.52
C TYR A 5 4.45 2.22 2.88
N VAL A 6 3.25 2.22 3.43
CA VAL A 6 2.50 1.01 3.75
C VAL A 6 1.32 0.93 2.81
N VAL A 7 1.24 -0.20 2.10
CA VAL A 7 0.11 -0.55 1.23
C VAL A 7 -0.69 -1.63 1.94
N ARG A 8 -1.95 -1.35 2.25
CA ARG A 8 -2.86 -2.29 2.89
C ARG A 8 -3.79 -2.88 1.85
N PHE A 9 -3.86 -4.20 1.77
CA PHE A 9 -4.87 -4.90 0.98
C PHE A 9 -5.91 -5.50 1.92
N ASN A 10 -7.18 -5.14 1.73
CA ASN A 10 -8.30 -5.77 2.41
C ASN A 10 -8.57 -7.12 1.76
N ILE A 11 -8.70 -8.15 2.60
CA ILE A 11 -8.97 -9.53 2.19
C ILE A 11 -10.35 -9.90 2.75
N GLU A 12 -11.06 -10.77 2.06
CA GLU A 12 -12.34 -11.31 2.50
C GLU A 12 -12.31 -11.77 3.97
N GLY A 13 -13.42 -11.50 4.67
CA GLY A 13 -13.57 -11.83 6.09
C GLY A 13 -12.96 -10.81 7.06
N GLY A 14 -12.75 -9.57 6.62
CA GLY A 14 -12.30 -8.46 7.47
C GLY A 14 -10.83 -8.53 7.86
N LYS A 15 -10.04 -9.33 7.13
CA LYS A 15 -8.59 -9.42 7.30
C LYS A 15 -7.91 -8.41 6.36
N TYR A 16 -6.67 -8.07 6.66
CA TYR A 16 -5.86 -7.23 5.79
C TYR A 16 -4.40 -7.63 5.84
N VAL A 17 -3.66 -7.30 4.79
CA VAL A 17 -2.21 -7.48 4.68
C VAL A 17 -1.55 -6.14 4.44
N ASP A 18 -0.58 -5.79 5.28
CA ASP A 18 0.21 -4.57 5.18
C ASP A 18 1.58 -4.87 4.56
N ILE A 19 1.86 -4.26 3.42
CA ILE A 19 3.13 -4.36 2.69
C ILE A 19 3.91 -3.07 2.88
N HIS A 20 5.13 -3.16 3.41
CA HIS A 20 6.00 -2.02 3.65
C HIS A 20 6.96 -1.85 2.48
N LEU A 21 6.87 -0.72 1.79
CA LEU A 21 7.62 -0.38 0.59
C LEU A 21 8.40 0.91 0.79
N ASN A 22 9.49 1.06 0.07
CA ASN A 22 10.15 2.36 -0.09
C ASN A 22 9.41 3.20 -1.14
N ALA A 23 9.77 4.48 -1.28
CA ALA A 23 9.10 5.40 -2.20
C ALA A 23 9.12 4.93 -3.67
N GLU A 24 10.22 4.34 -4.13
CA GLU A 24 10.37 3.88 -5.52
C GLU A 24 9.42 2.70 -5.81
N LYS A 25 9.44 1.67 -4.96
CA LYS A 25 8.57 0.50 -5.11
C LYS A 25 7.10 0.83 -4.88
N PHE A 26 6.82 1.81 -4.03
CA PHE A 26 5.46 2.29 -3.80
C PHE A 26 4.85 2.87 -5.06
N ASN A 27 5.56 3.73 -5.80
CA ASN A 27 5.03 4.35 -7.01
C ASN A 27 4.65 3.29 -8.06
N GLU A 28 5.55 2.34 -8.33
CA GLU A 28 5.29 1.22 -9.25
C GLU A 28 4.07 0.39 -8.80
N MET A 29 3.97 0.10 -7.50
CA MET A 29 2.87 -0.68 -6.94
C MET A 29 1.54 0.08 -6.98
N SER A 30 1.54 1.39 -6.71
CA SER A 30 0.32 2.19 -6.63
C SER A 30 -0.40 2.25 -7.97
N GLU A 31 0.36 2.44 -9.07
CA GLU A 31 -0.19 2.47 -10.42
C GLU A 31 -0.76 1.11 -10.84
N PHE A 32 -0.10 0.02 -10.43
CA PHE A 32 -0.61 -1.33 -10.64
C PHE A 32 -1.90 -1.59 -9.85
N CYS A 33 -1.94 -1.17 -8.58
CA CYS A 33 -3.09 -1.37 -7.73
C CYS A 33 -4.32 -0.61 -8.20
N ASP A 34 -4.17 0.63 -8.69
CA ASP A 34 -5.28 1.39 -9.28
C ASP A 34 -5.86 0.71 -10.54
N GLN A 35 -5.03 0.01 -11.31
CA GLN A 35 -5.47 -0.70 -12.52
C GLN A 35 -6.15 -2.03 -12.20
N VAL A 36 -5.63 -2.77 -11.21
CA VAL A 36 -6.09 -4.14 -10.89
C VAL A 36 -7.22 -4.15 -9.87
N PHE A 37 -7.26 -3.19 -8.94
CA PHE A 37 -8.22 -3.11 -7.84
C PHE A 37 -9.05 -1.81 -7.91
N PRO A 38 -9.92 -1.66 -8.93
CA PRO A 38 -10.72 -0.43 -9.10
C PRO A 38 -11.76 -0.21 -7.97
N ASP A 39 -12.14 -1.27 -7.26
CA ASP A 39 -13.15 -1.24 -6.19
C ASP A 39 -12.62 -0.78 -4.82
N LYS A 40 -11.45 -0.12 -4.77
CA LYS A 40 -10.83 0.43 -3.54
C LYS A 40 -10.66 -0.61 -2.43
N GLU A 41 -10.31 -1.84 -2.78
CA GLU A 41 -9.96 -2.90 -1.81
C GLU A 41 -8.58 -2.71 -1.18
N TRP A 42 -7.89 -1.61 -1.50
CA TRP A 42 -6.56 -1.31 -1.00
C TRP A 42 -6.44 0.15 -0.54
N GLU A 43 -5.51 0.40 0.38
CA GLU A 43 -5.27 1.71 1.00
C GLU A 43 -3.77 1.98 1.14
N THR A 44 -3.38 3.25 1.25
CA THR A 44 -1.98 3.66 1.42
C THR A 44 -1.77 4.56 2.63
N LYS A 45 -0.64 4.38 3.31
CA LYS A 45 -0.25 5.18 4.47
C LYS A 45 1.26 5.43 4.49
N LEU A 46 1.67 6.69 4.60
CA LEU A 46 3.07 7.05 4.83
C LEU A 46 3.42 6.95 6.32
N VAL A 47 4.45 6.18 6.64
CA VAL A 47 5.02 6.09 7.99
C VAL A 47 6.41 6.72 7.98
N LYS A 48 6.55 7.80 8.76
CA LYS A 48 7.83 8.46 8.99
C LYS A 48 8.46 7.83 10.23
N ASN A 49 9.59 7.16 10.07
CA ASN A 49 10.40 6.74 11.20
C ASN A 49 11.09 7.99 11.78
N THR A 50 10.66 8.41 12.97
CA THR A 50 11.37 9.38 13.84
C THR A 50 12.66 8.79 14.38
#